data_AF-A0A963B824-F1
#
_entry.id   AF-A0A963B824-F1
#
_cell.length_a   1.000
_cell.length_b   1.000
_cell.length_c   1.000
_cell.angle_alpha   90.00
_cell.angle_beta   90.00
_cell.angle_gamma   90.00
#
_symmetry.space_group_name_H-M   'P 1'
#
loop_
_entity.id
_entity.type
_entity.pdbx_description
1 polymer ?
#
loop_
_entity_poly.entity_id
_entity_poly.type
_entity_poly.pdbx_seq_one_letter_code
_entity_poly.pdbx_strand_id
1 'polypeptide(L)'
;MIYAIFVIAALGAVMGTLLGIAAKYLAVAGNPLAGEIEALLPGSQCGQCGYPGCAPAAAAMAKGEAPVTLCPPGGRGLVAALAEKLGVNVDLCDVEEKQPLVAFVHEHLCVGCTKCFKRCPTDAILGGPKQIHAIFPDACTGCEKCFEVCPTECIEMRPMQATLQTWYWPEPARAA
;
A
#
# COMPACT_ATOMS: atom_id res chain seq x y z
N MET A 1 10.88 49.83 -7.04
CA MET A 1 11.40 48.45 -6.91
C MET A 1 11.43 47.97 -5.46
N ILE A 2 12.05 48.71 -4.52
CA ILE A 2 12.10 48.34 -3.09
C ILE A 2 10.70 48.18 -2.46
N TYR A 3 9.75 49.04 -2.80
CA TYR A 3 8.38 48.97 -2.27
C TYR A 3 7.65 47.66 -2.63
N ALA A 4 7.85 47.16 -3.85
CA ALA A 4 7.26 45.88 -4.29
C ALA A 4 7.84 44.70 -3.50
N ILE A 5 9.14 44.74 -3.20
CA ILE A 5 9.82 43.71 -2.40
C ILE A 5 9.22 43.66 -0.98
N PHE A 6 9.02 44.82 -0.35
CA PHE A 6 8.41 44.89 0.98
C PHE A 6 6.97 44.40 1.01
N VAL A 7 6.16 44.75 0.01
CA VAL A 7 4.75 44.32 -0.05
C VAL A 7 4.64 42.81 -0.20
N ILE A 8 5.45 42.20 -1.08
CA ILE A 8 5.43 40.74 -1.29
C ILE A 8 5.95 40.01 -0.04
N ALA A 9 7.01 40.53 0.60
CA ALA A 9 7.54 39.95 1.83
C ALA A 9 6.55 40.01 2.99
N ALA A 10 5.86 41.15 3.17
CA ALA A 10 4.84 41.31 4.20
C ALA A 10 3.64 40.38 3.97
N LEU A 11 3.16 40.29 2.72
CA LEU A 11 2.04 39.40 2.38
C LEU A 11 2.41 37.93 2.63
N GLY A 12 3.61 37.51 2.25
CA GLY A 12 4.12 36.15 2.50
C GLY A 12 4.25 35.84 3.99
N ALA A 13 4.75 36.78 4.79
CA ALA A 13 4.85 36.61 6.24
C ALA A 13 3.46 36.50 6.89
N VAL A 14 2.51 37.36 6.49
CA VAL A 14 1.13 37.34 7.01
C VAL A 14 0.41 36.05 6.62
N MET A 15 0.44 35.66 5.34
CA MET A 15 -0.20 34.42 4.91
C MET A 15 0.47 33.17 5.52
N GLY A 16 1.80 33.16 5.62
CA GLY A 16 2.55 32.06 6.22
C GLY A 16 2.27 31.90 7.71
N THR A 17 2.24 33.01 8.46
CA THR A 17 1.89 32.98 9.89
C THR A 17 0.44 32.57 10.12
N LEU A 18 -0.49 33.08 9.31
CA LEU A 18 -1.90 32.70 9.39
C LEU A 18 -2.08 31.20 9.12
N LEU A 19 -1.47 30.66 8.06
CA LEU A 19 -1.53 29.23 7.75
C LEU A 19 -0.85 28.38 8.83
N GLY A 20 0.28 28.84 9.38
CA GLY A 20 0.98 28.14 10.46
C GLY A 20 0.18 28.07 11.77
N ILE A 21 -0.51 29.17 12.12
CA ILE A 21 -1.42 29.19 13.28
C ILE A 21 -2.63 28.29 13.02
N ALA A 22 -3.23 28.37 11.84
CA ALA A 22 -4.37 27.52 11.46
C ALA A 22 -4.00 26.03 11.51
N ALA A 23 -2.83 25.65 10.99
CA ALA A 23 -2.36 24.26 11.00
C ALA A 23 -2.19 23.70 12.43
N LYS A 24 -1.71 24.50 13.38
CA LYS A 24 -1.58 24.06 14.78
C LYS A 24 -2.91 24.03 15.51
N TYR A 25 -3.78 25.02 15.28
CA TYR A 25 -5.07 25.12 15.97
C TYR A 25 -6.06 24.06 15.50
N LEU A 26 -6.02 23.69 14.21
CA LEU A 26 -6.87 22.66 13.60
C LEU A 26 -6.22 21.27 13.62
N ALA A 27 -5.08 21.09 14.29
CA ALA A 27 -4.43 19.80 14.40
C ALA A 27 -5.30 18.84 15.23
N VAL A 28 -5.95 17.91 14.54
CA VAL A 28 -6.69 16.83 15.20
C VAL A 28 -5.68 15.84 15.76
N ALA A 29 -5.64 15.69 17.08
CA ALA A 29 -4.88 14.62 17.73
C ALA A 29 -5.49 13.28 17.28
N GLY A 30 -4.76 12.54 16.44
CA GLY A 30 -5.14 11.18 16.06
C GLY A 30 -5.19 10.28 17.29
N ASN A 31 -6.02 9.22 17.23
CA ASN A 31 -6.01 8.19 18.27
C ASN A 31 -4.60 7.56 18.33
N PRO A 32 -3.89 7.60 19.48
CA PRO A 32 -2.54 7.04 19.59
C PRO A 32 -2.50 5.56 19.20
N LEU A 33 -3.57 4.80 19.46
CA LEU A 33 -3.70 3.40 19.05
C LEU A 33 -3.69 3.22 17.53
N ALA A 34 -4.29 4.16 16.77
CA ALA A 34 -4.27 4.08 15.32
C ALA A 34 -2.85 4.26 14.76
N GLY A 35 -2.04 5.12 15.39
CA GLY A 35 -0.62 5.28 15.03
C GLY A 35 0.21 4.03 15.32
N GLU A 36 -0.05 3.35 16.44
CA GLU A 36 0.62 2.08 16.77
C GLU A 36 0.25 0.95 15.79
N ILE A 37 -1.03 0.85 15.42
CA ILE A 37 -1.49 -0.13 14.43
C ILE A 37 -0.89 0.20 13.06
N GLU A 38 -0.86 1.48 12.67
CA GLU A 38 -0.27 1.90 11.39
C GLU A 38 1.21 1.53 11.30
N ALA A 39 1.96 1.67 12.41
CA ALA A 39 3.37 1.27 12.47
C ALA A 39 3.60 -0.24 12.31
N LEU A 40 2.60 -1.08 12.61
CA LEU A 40 2.65 -2.51 12.36
C LEU A 40 2.27 -2.88 10.92
N LEU A 41 1.50 -2.04 10.23
CA LEU A 41 1.09 -2.30 8.85
C LEU A 41 2.30 -2.25 7.89
N PRO A 42 2.25 -2.96 6.75
CA PRO A 42 3.35 -2.97 5.76
C PRO A 42 3.65 -1.61 5.11
N GLY A 43 2.85 -0.58 5.33
CA GLY A 43 3.05 0.77 4.76
C GLY A 43 2.91 0.87 3.23
N SER A 44 2.45 -0.18 2.55
CA SER A 44 2.43 -0.26 1.07
C SER A 44 1.36 0.60 0.40
N GLN A 45 0.39 1.13 1.16
CA GLN A 45 -0.71 1.99 0.66
C GLN A 45 -1.43 1.42 -0.58
N CYS A 46 -1.45 0.08 -0.71
CA CYS A 46 -1.92 -0.58 -1.93
C CYS A 46 -3.46 -0.52 -2.11
N GLY A 47 -4.20 -0.31 -1.03
CA GLY A 47 -5.66 -0.21 -1.02
C GLY A 47 -6.43 -1.50 -1.32
N GLN A 48 -5.77 -2.67 -1.23
CA GLN A 48 -6.43 -3.98 -1.40
C GLN A 48 -7.46 -4.27 -0.31
N CYS A 49 -7.31 -3.64 0.86
CA CYS A 49 -8.26 -3.72 1.98
C CYS A 49 -9.51 -2.83 1.82
N GLY A 50 -9.68 -2.13 0.70
CA GLY A 50 -10.81 -1.21 0.48
C GLY A 50 -10.66 0.19 1.12
N TYR A 51 -9.61 0.41 1.91
CA TYR A 51 -9.26 1.74 2.43
C TYR A 51 -8.23 2.44 1.53
N PRO A 52 -8.22 3.79 1.46
CA PRO A 52 -7.33 4.52 0.58
C PRO A 52 -5.86 4.52 1.01
N GLY A 53 -5.54 3.98 2.21
CA GLY A 53 -4.18 3.87 2.72
C GLY A 53 -4.11 3.13 4.06
N CYS A 54 -2.90 3.02 4.62
CA CYS A 54 -2.64 2.35 5.89
C CYS A 54 -3.21 3.12 7.10
N ALA A 55 -3.01 4.45 7.17
CA ALA A 55 -3.59 5.30 8.22
C ALA A 55 -5.11 5.15 8.43
N PRO A 56 -5.98 5.27 7.39
CA PRO A 56 -7.41 5.12 7.57
C PRO A 56 -7.83 3.67 7.89
N ALA A 57 -7.11 2.67 7.37
CA ALA A 57 -7.33 1.28 7.74
C ALA A 57 -7.01 1.04 9.22
N ALA A 58 -5.88 1.57 9.70
CA ALA A 58 -5.46 1.49 11.09
C ALA A 58 -6.43 2.22 12.04
N ALA A 59 -6.95 3.37 11.63
CA ALA A 59 -7.97 4.10 12.38
C ALA A 59 -9.29 3.31 12.48
N ALA A 60 -9.70 2.62 11.42
CA ALA A 60 -10.90 1.77 11.44
C ALA A 60 -10.68 0.53 12.34
N MET A 61 -9.51 -0.08 12.30
CA MET A 61 -9.13 -1.18 13.21
C MET A 61 -9.12 -0.71 14.67
N ALA A 62 -8.56 0.47 14.95
CA ALA A 62 -8.53 1.05 16.30
C ALA A 62 -9.93 1.33 16.87
N LYS A 63 -10.92 1.57 16.01
CA LYS A 63 -12.33 1.77 16.39
C LYS A 63 -13.13 0.46 16.50
N GLY A 64 -12.56 -0.68 16.07
CA GLY A 64 -13.27 -1.95 15.98
C GLY A 64 -14.22 -2.06 14.79
N GLU A 65 -14.14 -1.16 13.81
CA GLU A 65 -14.97 -1.18 12.59
C GLU A 65 -14.42 -2.15 11.53
N ALA A 66 -13.15 -2.54 11.64
CA ALA A 66 -12.44 -3.41 10.70
C ALA A 66 -11.80 -4.62 11.41
N PRO A 67 -11.85 -5.83 10.81
CA PRO A 67 -11.19 -7.01 11.37
C PRO A 67 -9.66 -6.92 11.22
N VAL A 68 -8.91 -7.60 12.09
CA VAL A 68 -7.44 -7.64 12.02
C VAL A 68 -6.90 -8.40 10.81
N THR A 69 -7.72 -9.26 10.19
CA THR A 69 -7.42 -10.01 8.96
C THR A 69 -7.59 -9.17 7.69
N LEU A 70 -7.95 -7.89 7.83
CA LEU A 70 -8.31 -7.03 6.71
C LEU A 70 -7.15 -6.77 5.73
N CYS A 71 -5.88 -6.86 6.16
CA CYS A 71 -4.72 -6.54 5.33
C CYS A 71 -4.19 -7.79 4.59
N PRO A 72 -4.49 -7.97 3.28
CA PRO A 72 -4.05 -9.15 2.55
C PRO A 72 -2.52 -9.33 2.48
N PRO A 73 -1.69 -8.28 2.29
CA PRO A 73 -0.24 -8.48 2.18
C PRO A 73 0.45 -8.74 3.53
N GLY A 74 -0.24 -8.56 4.66
CA GLY A 74 0.35 -8.75 5.99
C GLY A 74 0.48 -10.20 6.45
N GLY A 75 -0.32 -11.10 5.87
CA GLY A 75 -0.32 -12.53 6.23
C GLY A 75 -0.60 -12.80 7.71
N ARG A 76 -0.33 -14.03 8.15
CA ARG A 76 -0.62 -14.49 9.52
C ARG A 76 0.20 -13.77 10.58
N GLY A 77 1.45 -13.42 10.28
CA GLY A 77 2.34 -12.72 11.20
C GLY A 77 1.80 -11.35 11.61
N LEU A 78 1.27 -10.57 10.66
CA LEU A 78 0.63 -9.29 10.96
C LEU A 78 -0.62 -9.50 11.81
N VAL A 79 -1.46 -10.47 11.45
CA VAL A 79 -2.72 -10.75 12.17
C VAL A 79 -2.44 -11.12 13.63
N ALA A 80 -1.41 -11.92 13.90
CA ALA A 80 -0.99 -12.28 15.25
C ALA A 80 -0.52 -11.05 16.06
N ALA A 81 0.31 -10.18 15.47
CA ALA A 81 0.77 -8.97 16.13
C ALA A 81 -0.37 -7.98 16.42
N LEU A 82 -1.32 -7.85 15.49
CA LEU A 82 -2.52 -7.02 15.68
C LEU A 82 -3.47 -7.59 16.73
N ALA A 83 -3.66 -8.92 16.74
CA ALA A 83 -4.48 -9.62 17.73
C ALA A 83 -3.95 -9.43 19.15
N GLU A 84 -2.62 -9.55 19.34
CA GLU A 84 -1.98 -9.29 20.64
C GLU A 84 -2.19 -7.84 21.10
N LYS A 85 -2.04 -6.88 20.19
CA LYS A 85 -2.21 -5.45 20.51
C LYS A 85 -3.64 -5.05 20.82
N LEU A 86 -4.61 -5.58 20.07
CA LEU A 86 -6.02 -5.26 20.24
C LEU A 86 -6.72 -6.15 21.28
N GLY A 87 -6.02 -7.16 21.82
CA GLY A 87 -6.57 -8.12 22.78
C GLY A 87 -7.68 -8.99 22.18
N VAL A 88 -7.69 -9.16 20.85
CA VAL A 88 -8.72 -9.93 20.14
C VAL A 88 -8.22 -11.35 19.97
N ASN A 89 -9.01 -12.34 20.38
CA ASN A 89 -8.70 -13.74 20.12
C ASN A 89 -9.08 -14.07 18.67
N VAL A 90 -8.09 -14.45 17.86
CA VAL A 90 -8.27 -14.78 16.45
C VAL A 90 -7.76 -16.19 16.23
N ASP A 91 -8.63 -17.05 15.70
CA ASP A 91 -8.25 -18.37 15.25
C ASP A 91 -7.40 -18.26 13.99
N LEU A 92 -6.08 -18.29 14.16
CA LEU A 92 -5.08 -18.20 13.08
C LEU A 92 -5.08 -19.45 12.17
N CYS A 93 -5.89 -20.47 12.47
CA CYS A 93 -5.98 -21.72 11.71
C CYS A 93 -6.74 -21.57 10.39
N ASP A 94 -7.68 -20.62 10.30
CA ASP A 94 -8.51 -20.40 9.10
C ASP A 94 -7.97 -19.28 8.18
N VAL A 95 -6.81 -18.71 8.51
CA VAL A 95 -6.17 -17.70 7.65
C VAL A 95 -5.45 -18.41 6.51
N GLU A 96 -6.13 -18.54 5.37
CA GLU A 96 -5.53 -19.04 4.13
C GLU A 96 -4.40 -18.10 3.67
N GLU A 97 -3.16 -18.61 3.74
CA GLU A 97 -2.01 -17.97 3.12
C GLU A 97 -2.05 -18.20 1.61
N LYS A 98 -2.69 -17.29 0.88
CA LYS A 98 -2.61 -17.29 -0.57
C LYS A 98 -1.19 -16.92 -1.00
N GLN A 99 -0.62 -17.70 -1.92
CA GLN A 99 0.70 -17.38 -2.48
C GLN A 99 0.69 -15.98 -3.09
N PRO A 100 1.76 -15.19 -2.93
CA PRO A 100 1.84 -13.86 -3.50
C PRO A 100 1.81 -13.97 -5.03
N LEU A 101 0.83 -13.30 -5.63
CA LEU A 101 0.69 -13.19 -7.08
C LEU A 101 1.46 -11.95 -7.55
N VAL A 102 2.25 -12.10 -8.60
CA VAL A 102 2.98 -11.01 -9.24
C VAL A 102 2.53 -10.85 -10.67
N ALA A 103 2.44 -9.59 -11.11
CA ALA A 103 2.07 -9.26 -12.47
C ALA A 103 3.27 -9.47 -13.41
N PHE A 104 3.04 -10.13 -14.55
CA PHE A 104 4.02 -10.36 -15.61
C PHE A 104 3.51 -9.74 -16.92
N VAL A 105 4.38 -9.06 -17.68
CA VAL A 105 4.00 -8.38 -18.93
C VAL A 105 4.46 -9.23 -20.11
N HIS A 106 3.54 -9.55 -21.02
CA HIS A 106 3.85 -10.13 -22.32
C HIS A 106 4.39 -9.05 -23.25
N GLU A 107 5.69 -9.08 -23.53
CA GLU A 107 6.42 -8.03 -24.24
C GLU A 107 5.87 -7.81 -25.66
N HIS A 108 5.48 -8.88 -26.33
CA HIS A 108 4.96 -8.88 -27.70
C HIS A 108 3.57 -8.24 -27.84
N LEU A 109 2.80 -8.09 -26.74
CA LEU A 109 1.47 -7.47 -26.72
C LEU A 109 1.48 -6.05 -26.12
N CYS A 110 2.60 -5.63 -25.54
CA CYS A 110 2.72 -4.33 -24.90
C CYS A 110 2.92 -3.22 -25.93
N VAL A 111 1.98 -2.28 -26.01
CA VAL A 111 2.06 -1.12 -26.93
C VAL A 111 2.65 0.14 -26.28
N GLY A 112 3.07 0.07 -25.01
CA GLY A 112 3.66 1.20 -24.30
C GLY A 112 2.68 2.35 -24.01
N CYS A 113 1.42 2.03 -23.65
CA CYS A 113 0.36 3.02 -23.40
C CYS A 113 0.48 3.76 -22.05
N THR A 114 1.34 3.32 -21.13
CA THR A 114 1.59 3.91 -19.79
C THR A 114 0.41 3.91 -18.80
N LYS A 115 -0.73 3.28 -19.13
CA LYS A 115 -1.90 3.21 -18.23
C LYS A 115 -1.61 2.41 -16.96
N CYS A 116 -0.94 1.27 -17.10
CA CYS A 116 -0.54 0.42 -15.97
C CYS A 116 0.40 1.16 -15.01
N PHE A 117 1.41 1.86 -15.54
CA PHE A 117 2.38 2.65 -14.78
C PHE A 117 1.67 3.66 -13.86
N LYS A 118 0.74 4.46 -14.40
CA LYS A 118 0.01 5.48 -13.63
C LYS A 118 -0.91 4.93 -12.54
N ARG A 119 -1.26 3.64 -12.60
CA ARG A 119 -2.19 3.00 -11.67
C ARG A 119 -1.49 2.16 -10.61
N CYS A 120 -0.19 1.89 -10.77
CA CYS A 120 0.58 1.13 -9.79
C CYS A 120 0.77 1.97 -8.50
N PRO A 121 0.31 1.51 -7.33
CA PRO A 121 0.49 2.25 -6.08
C PRO A 121 1.89 2.12 -5.49
N THR A 122 2.64 1.07 -5.88
CA THR A 122 3.98 0.76 -5.35
C THR A 122 5.10 1.07 -6.33
N ASP A 123 4.79 1.72 -7.46
CA ASP A 123 5.74 2.04 -8.53
C ASP A 123 6.59 0.83 -9.01
N ALA A 124 6.00 -0.37 -8.98
CA ALA A 124 6.68 -1.61 -9.37
C ALA A 124 6.91 -1.75 -10.89
N ILE A 125 6.36 -0.84 -11.70
CA ILE A 125 6.38 -0.92 -13.16
C ILE A 125 7.40 0.07 -13.71
N LEU A 126 8.29 -0.40 -14.58
CA LEU A 126 9.26 0.41 -15.31
C LEU A 126 8.86 0.48 -16.79
N GLY A 127 8.86 1.66 -17.38
CA GLY A 127 8.64 1.86 -18.81
C GLY A 127 8.19 3.27 -19.14
N GLY A 128 8.56 3.74 -20.34
CA GLY A 128 8.13 5.03 -20.87
C GLY A 128 7.04 4.91 -21.95
N PRO A 129 6.56 6.05 -22.46
CA PRO A 129 5.68 6.08 -23.62
C PRO A 129 6.32 5.36 -24.82
N LYS A 130 5.56 4.49 -25.49
CA LYS A 130 6.02 3.69 -26.63
C LYS A 130 7.19 2.74 -26.31
N GLN A 131 7.42 2.43 -25.03
CA GLN A 131 8.39 1.42 -24.60
C GLN A 131 7.65 0.24 -23.95
N ILE A 132 8.25 -0.94 -24.03
CA ILE A 132 7.74 -2.14 -23.36
C ILE A 132 7.92 -1.93 -21.86
N HIS A 133 6.85 -2.18 -21.11
CA HIS A 133 6.86 -2.05 -19.66
C HIS A 133 7.29 -3.37 -19.03
N ALA A 134 8.13 -3.30 -18.00
CA ALA A 134 8.54 -4.44 -17.18
C ALA A 134 8.07 -4.24 -15.74
N ILE A 135 7.81 -5.33 -15.03
CA ILE A 135 7.36 -5.30 -13.65
C ILE A 135 8.43 -5.95 -12.78
N PHE A 136 8.83 -5.27 -11.71
CA PHE A 136 9.73 -5.82 -10.72
C PHE A 136 8.92 -6.68 -9.73
N PRO A 137 9.17 -7.99 -9.65
CA PRO A 137 8.40 -8.88 -8.78
C PRO A 137 8.58 -8.50 -7.30
N ASP A 138 9.75 -8.00 -6.90
CA ASP A 138 10.06 -7.65 -5.50
C ASP A 138 9.27 -6.44 -4.99
N ALA A 139 8.83 -5.55 -5.88
CA ALA A 139 8.03 -4.37 -5.54
C ALA A 139 6.53 -4.56 -5.84
N CYS A 140 6.16 -5.64 -6.54
CA CYS A 140 4.79 -5.92 -6.93
C CYS A 140 4.02 -6.55 -5.76
N THR A 141 2.94 -5.89 -5.33
CA THR A 141 2.07 -6.40 -4.25
C THR A 141 0.92 -7.28 -4.74
N GLY A 142 0.83 -7.53 -6.04
CA GLY A 142 -0.26 -8.32 -6.61
C GLY A 142 -1.64 -7.66 -6.54
N CYS A 143 -1.72 -6.33 -6.53
CA CYS A 143 -3.00 -5.61 -6.40
C CYS A 143 -3.92 -5.63 -7.62
N GLU A 144 -3.52 -6.27 -8.72
CA GLU A 144 -4.30 -6.47 -9.96
C GLU A 144 -4.78 -5.19 -10.69
N LYS A 145 -4.60 -3.99 -10.14
CA LYS A 145 -5.03 -2.73 -10.77
C LYS A 145 -4.41 -2.47 -12.15
N CYS A 146 -3.22 -3.02 -12.40
CA CYS A 146 -2.56 -2.92 -13.70
C CYS A 146 -3.20 -3.83 -14.75
N PHE A 147 -3.69 -5.01 -14.34
CA PHE A 147 -4.38 -5.97 -15.18
C PHE A 147 -5.70 -5.37 -15.69
N GLU A 148 -6.51 -4.80 -14.79
CA GLU A 148 -7.82 -4.21 -15.11
C GLU A 148 -7.75 -3.04 -16.12
N VAL A 149 -6.66 -2.27 -16.11
CA VAL A 149 -6.54 -1.05 -16.93
C VAL A 149 -5.85 -1.30 -18.29
N CYS A 150 -5.32 -2.49 -18.51
CA CYS A 150 -4.53 -2.79 -19.71
C CYS A 150 -5.42 -2.94 -20.95
N PRO A 151 -5.32 -2.06 -21.97
CA PRO A 151 -6.21 -2.10 -23.12
C PRO A 151 -5.92 -3.27 -24.07
N THR A 152 -4.73 -3.86 -24.00
CA THR A 152 -4.32 -5.01 -24.81
C THR A 152 -4.27 -6.30 -24.00
N GLU A 153 -4.69 -6.25 -22.72
CA GLU A 153 -4.68 -7.40 -21.81
C GLU A 153 -3.33 -8.14 -21.75
N CYS A 154 -2.21 -7.40 -21.94
CA CYS A 154 -0.88 -7.99 -22.01
C CYS A 154 -0.30 -8.42 -20.65
N ILE A 155 -1.05 -8.31 -19.55
CA ILE A 155 -0.57 -8.59 -18.19
C ILE A 155 -1.18 -9.89 -17.70
N GLU A 156 -0.36 -10.74 -17.09
CA GLU A 156 -0.76 -12.02 -16.51
C GLU A 156 -0.37 -12.06 -15.03
N MET A 157 -1.26 -12.53 -14.16
CA MET A 157 -0.96 -12.73 -12.75
C MET A 157 -0.39 -14.14 -12.55
N ARG A 158 0.87 -14.23 -12.13
CA ARG A 158 1.56 -15.50 -11.87
C ARG A 158 1.91 -15.63 -10.39
N PRO A 159 1.82 -16.82 -9.79
CA PRO A 159 2.35 -17.02 -8.45
C PRO A 159 3.86 -16.78 -8.46
N MET A 160 4.38 -16.11 -7.42
CA MET A 160 5.81 -15.89 -7.28
C MET A 160 6.51 -17.25 -7.12
N GLN A 161 7.51 -17.52 -7.96
CA GLN A 161 8.31 -18.73 -7.84
C GLN A 161 9.19 -18.65 -6.59
N ALA A 162 9.22 -19.72 -5.79
CA ALA A 162 10.14 -19.82 -4.68
C ALA A 162 11.58 -19.86 -5.20
N THR A 163 12.38 -18.88 -4.81
CA THR A 163 13.82 -18.86 -5.07
C THR A 163 14.56 -19.40 -3.85
N LEU A 164 15.84 -19.74 -3.98
CA LEU A 164 16.65 -20.16 -2.81
C LEU A 164 16.68 -19.11 -1.68
N GLN A 165 16.42 -17.84 -2.00
CA GLN A 165 16.37 -16.73 -1.03
C GLN A 165 15.00 -16.61 -0.34
N THR A 166 13.91 -16.92 -1.05
CA THR A 166 12.53 -16.80 -0.55
C THR A 166 11.91 -18.12 -0.11
N TRP A 167 12.61 -19.23 -0.35
CA TRP A 167 12.18 -20.56 0.06
C TRP A 167 12.32 -20.70 1.58
N TYR A 168 11.18 -20.95 2.22
CA TYR A 168 11.11 -21.38 3.61
C TYR A 168 10.67 -22.84 3.64
N TRP A 169 11.04 -23.55 4.69
CA TRP A 169 10.53 -24.90 4.92
C TRP A 169 9.02 -24.79 5.16
N PRO A 170 8.16 -25.30 4.26
CA PRO A 170 6.72 -25.25 4.50
C PRO A 170 6.42 -26.02 5.78
N GLU A 171 5.53 -25.49 6.62
CA GLU A 171 5.10 -26.18 7.82
C GLU A 171 4.61 -27.58 7.38
N PRO A 172 5.16 -28.67 7.94
CA PRO A 172 4.74 -30.00 7.54
C PRO A 172 3.23 -30.07 7.71
N ALA A 173 2.50 -30.41 6.64
CA ALA A 173 1.05 -30.50 6.68
C ALA A 173 0.67 -31.25 7.95
N ARG A 174 0.02 -30.55 8.89
CA ARG A 174 -0.42 -31.13 10.15
C ARG A 174 -1.35 -32.27 9.73
N ALA A 175 -0.87 -33.50 9.85
CA ALA A 175 -1.61 -34.67 9.41
C ALA A 175 -2.98 -34.68 10.11
N ALA A 176 -4.03 -34.46 9.33
CA ALA A 176 -5.42 -34.75 9.65
C ALA A 176 -6.16 -34.96 8.32
#